data_AF-A0A9W8ETV1-F1
#
_entry.id   AF-A0A9W8ETV1-F1
#
_cell.length_a   1.000
_cell.length_b   1.000
_cell.length_c   1.000
_cell.angle_alpha   90.00
_cell.angle_beta   90.00
_cell.angle_gamma   90.00
#
_symmetry.space_group_name_H-M   'P 1'
#
loop_
_entity.id
_entity.type
_entity.pdbx_description
1 polymer ?
#
loop_
_entity_poly.entity_id
_entity_poly.type
_entity_poly.pdbx_seq_one_letter_code
_entity_poly.pdbx_strand_id
1 'polypeptide(L)'
;MFKLLTTRTATRAQIKSRLIQNAFESTASTAPIEQVPRFVTYEYFLARTTNMSLPVYLEVKKNKAVKHTLIQRIEGDISKLRQELSDELGISPSKIRVKPPRAIKITGDHTEAICEWLTAKGF
;
A
#
# COMPACT_ATOMS: atom_id res chain seq x y z
N MET A 1 -59.57 6.81 20.52
CA MET A 1 -60.08 5.58 21.18
C MET A 1 -58.89 4.94 21.90
N PHE A 2 -58.96 4.90 23.22
CA PHE A 2 -57.91 4.42 24.14
C PHE A 2 -58.06 2.91 24.42
N LYS A 3 -57.02 2.34 25.07
CA LYS A 3 -56.92 1.06 25.83
C LYS A 3 -56.24 -0.10 25.06
N LEU A 4 -55.36 -0.96 25.62
CA LEU A 4 -54.88 -1.16 27.00
C LEU A 4 -53.60 -2.06 27.03
N LEU A 5 -52.64 -1.65 27.87
CA LEU A 5 -51.81 -2.38 28.86
C LEU A 5 -51.19 -3.79 28.61
N THR A 6 -49.86 -3.79 28.61
CA THR A 6 -48.88 -4.36 29.58
C THR A 6 -48.96 -5.81 30.14
N THR A 7 -47.74 -6.39 30.20
CA THR A 7 -47.17 -7.43 31.11
C THR A 7 -47.46 -8.90 30.83
N ARG A 8 -46.38 -9.71 30.86
CA ARG A 8 -46.19 -10.95 31.67
C ARG A 8 -44.89 -11.66 31.23
N THR A 9 -43.82 -11.58 32.02
CA THR A 9 -43.33 -12.54 33.03
C THR A 9 -42.16 -13.41 32.53
N ALA A 10 -41.03 -13.28 33.22
CA ALA A 10 -39.80 -14.05 33.07
C ALA A 10 -39.92 -15.46 33.66
N THR A 11 -39.18 -16.43 33.10
CA THR A 11 -38.68 -17.57 33.90
C THR A 11 -37.38 -18.13 33.32
N ARG A 12 -36.37 -18.16 34.20
CA ARG A 12 -35.02 -18.69 34.07
C ARG A 12 -35.05 -20.22 34.10
N ALA A 13 -34.40 -20.87 33.15
CA ALA A 13 -34.04 -22.29 33.23
C ALA A 13 -32.51 -22.41 33.18
N GLN A 14 -31.94 -22.75 34.34
CA GLN A 14 -30.58 -23.26 34.52
C GLN A 14 -30.59 -24.79 34.33
N ILE A 15 -29.40 -25.40 34.22
CA ILE A 15 -29.03 -26.85 34.31
C ILE A 15 -28.51 -27.36 32.94
N LYS A 16 -27.34 -27.96 32.78
CA LYS A 16 -26.22 -28.37 33.65
C LYS A 16 -24.99 -28.58 32.75
N SER A 17 -23.83 -28.42 33.37
CA SER A 17 -22.48 -28.83 32.94
C SER A 17 -22.40 -30.12 32.11
N ARG A 18 -21.63 -30.07 31.01
CA ARG A 18 -20.69 -31.14 30.67
C ARG A 18 -19.28 -30.56 30.59
N LEU A 19 -18.51 -30.90 31.62
CA LEU A 19 -17.08 -31.08 31.53
C LEU A 19 -16.80 -32.08 30.40
N ILE A 20 -16.16 -31.64 29.33
CA ILE A 20 -15.22 -32.47 28.58
C ILE A 20 -13.92 -31.71 28.55
N GLN A 21 -13.03 -32.17 29.42
CA GLN A 21 -11.61 -31.88 29.44
C GLN A 21 -11.01 -32.45 28.16
N ASN A 22 -10.72 -31.60 27.18
CA ASN A 22 -9.72 -31.92 26.17
C ASN A 22 -8.46 -31.15 26.54
N ALA A 23 -7.68 -31.79 27.41
CA ALA A 23 -6.27 -31.59 27.52
C ALA A 23 -5.64 -31.84 26.14
N PHE A 24 -5.14 -30.79 25.51
CA PHE A 24 -3.97 -30.89 24.65
C PHE A 24 -2.95 -29.91 25.20
N GLU A 25 -2.17 -30.41 26.14
CA GLU A 25 -0.83 -29.90 26.38
C GLU A 25 -0.07 -29.95 25.05
N SER A 26 0.28 -28.79 24.54
CA SER A 26 1.58 -28.58 23.91
C SER A 26 1.96 -27.13 24.14
N THR A 27 2.80 -26.96 25.16
CA THR A 27 3.70 -25.84 25.34
C THR A 27 4.62 -25.74 24.11
N ALA A 28 4.13 -25.13 23.03
CA ALA A 28 5.03 -24.43 22.13
C ALA A 28 5.32 -23.10 22.82
N SER A 29 6.44 -23.04 23.54
CA SER A 29 7.10 -21.79 23.88
C SER A 29 7.52 -21.11 22.57
N THR A 30 6.56 -20.48 21.90
CA THR A 30 6.85 -19.47 20.90
C THR A 30 7.18 -18.24 21.73
N ALA A 31 8.48 -18.01 21.92
CA ALA A 31 8.98 -16.73 22.37
C ALA A 31 8.22 -15.62 21.63
N PRO A 32 7.90 -14.49 22.29
CA PRO A 32 7.34 -13.34 21.59
C PRO A 32 8.26 -13.10 20.39
N ILE A 33 7.75 -13.28 19.18
CA ILE A 33 8.52 -12.96 17.98
C ILE A 33 8.61 -11.44 18.05
N GLU A 34 9.70 -10.93 18.62
CA GLU A 34 10.12 -9.55 18.40
C GLU A 34 10.23 -9.44 16.89
N GLN A 35 9.19 -8.87 16.28
CA GLN A 35 9.16 -8.58 14.86
C GLN A 35 10.18 -7.46 14.67
N VAL A 36 11.46 -7.83 14.56
CA VAL A 36 12.50 -6.90 14.16
C VAL A 36 12.08 -6.35 12.79
N PRO A 37 11.87 -5.03 12.68
CA PRO A 37 11.42 -4.44 11.44
C PRO A 37 12.41 -4.82 10.34
N ARG A 38 11.93 -5.57 9.34
CA ARG A 38 12.74 -5.92 8.18
C ARG A 38 12.78 -4.72 7.25
N PHE A 39 13.91 -4.03 7.24
CA PHE A 39 14.14 -2.92 6.31
C PHE A 39 14.48 -3.50 4.94
N VAL A 40 13.67 -3.19 3.94
CA VAL A 40 13.98 -3.52 2.54
C VAL A 40 14.86 -2.39 1.99
N THR A 41 16.10 -2.73 1.65
CA THR A 41 17.04 -1.78 1.03
C THR A 41 16.98 -1.93 -0.48
N TYR A 42 16.52 -0.89 -1.16
CA TYR A 42 16.55 -0.80 -2.62
C TYR A 42 17.80 -0.06 -3.09
N GLU A 43 18.27 -0.35 -4.31
CA GLU A 43 19.41 0.34 -4.95
C GLU A 43 19.09 1.81 -5.33
N TYR A 44 17.83 2.21 -5.18
CA TYR A 44 17.34 3.55 -5.39
C TYR A 44 16.33 3.94 -4.31
N PHE A 45 16.12 5.24 -4.12
CA PHE A 45 15.20 5.79 -3.15
C PHE A 45 14.45 6.99 -3.72
N LEU A 46 13.19 7.16 -3.34
CA LEU A 46 12.35 8.29 -3.75
C LEU A 46 12.08 9.17 -2.54
N ALA A 47 12.74 10.32 -2.46
CA ALA A 47 12.52 11.23 -1.35
C ALA A 47 11.14 11.88 -1.46
N ARG A 48 10.30 11.65 -0.43
CA ARG A 48 8.99 12.31 -0.29
C ARG A 48 9.12 13.83 -0.37
N THR A 49 8.05 14.47 -0.82
CA THR A 49 7.97 15.93 -0.88
C THR A 49 7.88 16.53 0.53
N THR A 50 7.97 17.86 0.64
CA THR A 50 7.80 18.56 1.91
C THR A 50 6.47 18.22 2.60
N ASN A 51 5.42 17.95 1.81
CA ASN A 51 4.11 17.52 2.31
C ASN A 51 3.99 15.98 2.41
N MET A 52 5.10 15.27 2.53
CA MET A 52 5.17 13.80 2.65
C MET A 52 4.49 13.03 1.51
N SER A 53 4.26 13.66 0.36
CA SER A 53 3.63 13.03 -0.81
C SER A 53 4.67 12.38 -1.72
N LEU A 54 4.26 11.39 -2.52
CA LEU A 54 5.13 10.79 -3.53
C LEU A 54 5.51 11.84 -4.59
N PRO A 55 6.76 11.88 -5.05
CA PRO A 55 7.24 12.86 -6.03
C PRO A 55 6.86 12.50 -7.47
N VAL A 56 5.60 12.16 -7.69
CA VAL A 56 5.03 11.73 -8.98
C VAL A 56 4.02 12.81 -9.43
N TYR A 57 4.25 13.38 -10.61
CA TYR A 57 3.51 14.52 -11.10
C TYR A 57 2.97 14.29 -12.51
N LEU A 58 1.81 14.86 -12.81
CA LEU A 58 1.29 14.94 -14.18
C LEU A 58 1.78 16.24 -14.85
N GLU A 59 2.55 16.13 -15.93
CA GLU A 59 2.92 17.24 -16.80
C GLU A 59 2.01 17.25 -18.02
N VAL A 60 1.17 18.28 -18.13
CA VAL A 60 0.23 18.47 -19.24
C VAL A 60 0.75 19.58 -20.16
N LYS A 61 0.90 19.28 -21.45
CA LYS A 61 1.36 20.21 -22.51
C LYS A 61 0.28 20.43 -23.56
N LYS A 62 0.53 21.37 -24.51
CA LYS A 62 -0.28 21.73 -25.68
C LYS A 62 -1.79 21.51 -25.48
N ASN A 63 -2.50 22.52 -24.97
CA ASN A 63 -3.97 22.52 -24.82
C ASN A 63 -4.53 21.22 -24.21
N LYS A 64 -3.85 20.64 -23.21
CA LYS A 64 -4.25 19.40 -22.52
C LYS A 64 -4.20 18.11 -23.34
N ALA A 65 -3.71 18.15 -24.57
CA ALA A 65 -3.64 16.97 -25.44
C ALA A 65 -2.49 16.03 -25.09
N VAL A 66 -1.35 16.58 -24.66
CA VAL A 66 -0.14 15.78 -24.39
C VAL A 66 0.07 15.67 -22.90
N LYS A 67 0.00 14.44 -22.38
CA LYS A 67 0.26 14.13 -20.98
C LYS A 67 1.56 13.36 -20.82
N HIS A 68 2.29 13.69 -19.77
CA HIS A 68 3.47 12.95 -19.34
C HIS A 68 3.44 12.79 -17.83
N THR A 69 3.97 11.68 -17.35
CA THR A 69 4.16 11.46 -15.92
C THR A 69 5.62 11.72 -15.58
N LEU A 70 5.87 12.55 -14.58
CA LEU A 70 7.20 12.98 -14.16
C LEU A 70 7.45 12.49 -12.73
N ILE A 71 8.45 11.63 -12.57
CA ILE A 71 8.94 11.16 -11.27
C ILE A 71 10.20 11.96 -10.94
N GLN A 72 10.26 12.57 -9.77
CA GLN A 72 11.39 13.38 -9.32
C GLN A 72 11.99 12.86 -8.00
N ARG A 73 13.04 13.53 -7.52
CA ARG A 73 13.66 13.28 -6.20
C ARG A 73 14.14 11.84 -6.05
N ILE A 74 14.64 11.29 -7.15
CA ILE A 74 15.22 9.94 -7.19
C ILE A 74 16.65 10.06 -6.67
N GLU A 75 17.01 9.19 -5.75
CA GLU A 75 18.34 8.98 -5.19
C GLU A 75 18.82 7.57 -5.57
N GLY A 76 20.12 7.34 -5.75
CA GLY A 76 20.66 6.04 -6.16
C GLY A 76 20.55 5.75 -7.66
N ASP A 77 20.39 4.46 -8.02
CA ASP A 77 20.41 4.02 -9.43
C ASP A 77 19.06 4.22 -10.15
N ILE A 78 19.01 5.25 -11.00
CA ILE A 78 17.84 5.61 -11.81
C ILE A 78 17.55 4.54 -12.88
N SER A 79 18.57 3.82 -13.37
CA SER A 79 18.41 2.83 -14.43
C SER A 79 17.62 1.62 -13.95
N LYS A 80 17.83 1.23 -12.69
CA LYS A 80 17.10 0.14 -12.02
C LYS A 80 15.63 0.50 -11.83
N LEU A 81 15.34 1.68 -11.31
CA LEU A 81 13.97 2.18 -11.21
C LEU A 81 13.28 2.21 -12.58
N ARG A 82 13.99 2.64 -13.64
CA ARG A 82 13.45 2.63 -15.01
C ARG A 82 13.11 1.22 -15.50
N GLN A 83 13.97 0.24 -15.25
CA GLN A 83 13.75 -1.14 -15.66
C GLN A 83 12.57 -1.77 -14.91
N GLU A 84 12.51 -1.60 -13.60
CA GLU A 84 11.38 -2.11 -12.82
C GLU A 84 10.05 -1.45 -13.22
N LEU A 85 10.06 -0.14 -13.51
CA LEU A 85 8.87 0.55 -14.04
C LEU A 85 8.44 0.01 -15.41
N SER A 86 9.38 -0.39 -16.28
CA SER A 86 9.01 -1.01 -17.55
C SER A 86 8.45 -2.41 -17.37
N ASP A 87 9.01 -3.18 -16.44
CA ASP A 87 8.64 -4.57 -16.21
C ASP A 87 7.29 -4.68 -15.49
N GLU A 88 7.07 -3.90 -14.44
CA GLU A 88 5.85 -3.94 -13.63
C GLU A 88 4.64 -3.34 -14.35
N LEU A 89 4.79 -2.14 -14.93
CA LEU A 89 3.68 -1.44 -15.58
C LEU A 89 3.52 -1.83 -17.06
N GLY A 90 4.38 -2.71 -17.59
CA GLY A 90 4.38 -3.09 -19.01
C GLY A 90 4.65 -1.90 -19.96
N ILE A 91 5.33 -0.85 -19.46
CA ILE A 91 5.59 0.35 -20.25
C ILE A 91 6.84 0.12 -21.08
N SER A 92 6.72 0.32 -22.41
CA SER A 92 7.88 0.24 -23.30
C SER A 92 9.03 1.13 -22.80
N PRO A 93 10.26 0.61 -22.69
CA PRO A 93 11.40 1.36 -22.16
C PRO A 93 11.75 2.59 -22.99
N SER A 94 11.31 2.65 -24.26
CA SER A 94 11.45 3.81 -25.15
C SER A 94 10.56 4.99 -24.74
N LYS A 95 9.45 4.74 -24.02
CA LYS A 95 8.54 5.77 -23.50
C LYS A 95 9.03 6.36 -22.17
N ILE A 96 9.97 5.69 -21.50
CA ILE A 96 10.57 6.09 -20.24
C ILE A 96 11.92 6.75 -20.52
N ARG A 97 12.00 8.07 -20.30
CA ARG A 97 13.19 8.87 -20.54
C ARG A 97 13.74 9.39 -19.23
N VAL A 98 15.03 9.16 -18.98
CA VAL A 98 15.73 9.77 -17.86
C VAL A 98 16.05 11.23 -18.20
N LYS A 99 15.72 12.16 -17.29
CA LYS A 99 15.97 13.58 -17.43
C LYS A 99 16.90 14.05 -16.29
N PRO A 100 18.01 14.75 -16.60
CA PRO A 100 18.83 15.39 -15.58
C PRO A 100 18.06 16.46 -14.79
N PRO A 101 18.34 16.69 -13.49
CA PRO A 101 19.41 16.07 -12.70
C PRO A 101 19.09 14.64 -12.24
N ARG A 102 17.89 14.37 -11.68
CA ARG A 102 17.48 13.03 -11.22
C ARG A 102 15.96 12.86 -11.32
N ALA A 103 15.46 12.83 -12.55
CA ALA A 103 14.04 12.66 -12.83
C ALA A 103 13.82 11.63 -13.94
N ILE A 104 12.66 10.98 -13.92
CA ILE A 104 12.19 10.10 -14.99
C ILE A 104 10.93 10.71 -15.57
N LYS A 105 10.89 10.84 -16.89
CA LYS A 105 9.73 11.29 -17.65
C LYS A 105 9.16 10.13 -18.47
N ILE A 106 7.89 9.85 -18.25
CA ILE A 106 7.14 8.79 -18.92
C ILE A 106 6.09 9.43 -19.83
N THR A 107 5.94 8.91 -21.03
CA THR A 107 4.91 9.37 -21.96
C THR A 107 3.56 8.77 -21.60
N GLY A 108 2.52 9.60 -21.45
CA GLY A 108 1.20 9.17 -20.99
C GLY A 108 0.88 9.58 -19.56
N ASP A 109 -0.35 9.31 -19.15
CA ASP A 109 -0.84 9.47 -17.78
C ASP A 109 -0.77 8.12 -17.08
N HIS A 110 0.21 7.97 -16.20
CA HIS A 110 0.48 6.76 -15.41
C HIS A 110 0.58 7.10 -13.92
N THR A 111 0.09 8.29 -13.53
CA THR A 111 0.26 8.82 -12.18
C THR A 111 -0.30 7.91 -11.10
N GLU A 112 -1.54 7.46 -11.27
CA GLU A 112 -2.23 6.56 -10.34
C GLU A 112 -1.50 5.22 -10.18
N ALA A 113 -1.27 4.51 -11.30
CA ALA A 113 -0.58 3.22 -11.29
C ALA A 113 0.82 3.30 -10.66
N ILE A 114 1.59 4.36 -10.93
CA ILE A 114 2.92 4.56 -10.33
C ILE A 114 2.79 4.86 -8.84
N CYS A 115 1.83 5.68 -8.43
CA CYS A 115 1.60 5.96 -7.01
C CYS A 115 1.21 4.71 -6.23
N GLU A 116 0.31 3.89 -6.77
CA GLU A 116 -0.09 2.62 -6.17
C GLU A 116 1.10 1.68 -6.03
N TRP A 117 1.88 1.52 -7.10
CA TRP A 117 3.05 0.65 -7.08
C TRP A 117 4.12 1.11 -6.08
N LEU A 118 4.44 2.41 -6.05
CA LEU A 118 5.41 2.97 -5.10
C LEU A 118 4.93 2.84 -3.65
N THR A 119 3.63 3.01 -3.42
CA THR A 119 3.02 2.85 -2.09
C THR A 119 3.06 1.38 -1.66
N ALA A 120 2.72 0.44 -2.55
CA ALA A 120 2.82 -0.99 -2.29
C ALA A 120 4.27 -1.42 -1.97
N LYS A 121 5.25 -0.77 -2.60
CA LYS A 121 6.67 -1.00 -2.37
C LYS A 121 7.21 -0.39 -1.06
N GLY A 122 6.43 0.48 -0.42
CA GLY A 122 6.74 1.09 0.87
C GLY A 122 7.58 2.37 0.79
N PHE A 123 7.63 3.02 -0.38
CA PHE A 123 8.21 4.36 -0.52
C PHE A 123 7.28 5.43 0.02
#